data_AF-A0A7S1MGM8-F1
#
_entry.id   AF-A0A7S1MGM8-F1
#
_cell.length_a   1.000
_cell.length_b   1.000
_cell.length_c   1.000
_cell.angle_alpha   90.00
_cell.angle_beta   90.00
_cell.angle_gamma   90.00
#
_symmetry.space_group_name_H-M   'P 1'
#
loop_
_entity.id
_entity.type
_entity.pdbx_description
1 polymer ?
#
loop_
_entity_poly.entity_id
_entity_poly.type
_entity_poly.pdbx_seq_one_letter_code
_entity_poly.pdbx_strand_id
1 'polypeptide(L)'
;PRGARSGRRPAQRSVKLQSLSREEVPRCLQPEFYFDLQAHPFAHGELLASAHDVVEVLGRIHSYAVNWLEETWTKSPSPPGVCRLPTGVRIVGEAPPVVVEGGVEEAAFSPDAVIGRGASAGSARGGLHLERGAQVLGGTFDLRNGAVWLGAGAIVEPGVYIAGPAIIGAGTTVRFGAYIRGDVIIGDGVVLRGELKNAVVMDRAELAHPGYTGDSIVGYAGHFGCQALTANLGLFKGELCAEVPGRAAEGLRLELGRRKVGVILGDHSQLGCGTVTDPGTFLGPQTHTYPLTRLASGFYGPGEIVKNKPEESGALIREALRPPR
;
A
#
# COMPACT_ATOMS: atom_id res chain seq x y z
N PRO A 1 37.14 21.32 -36.08
CA PRO A 1 36.07 20.93 -37.00
C PRO A 1 35.76 19.42 -36.96
N ARG A 2 34.87 19.00 -36.06
CA ARG A 2 33.91 17.91 -36.25
C ARG A 2 32.67 18.30 -35.44
N GLY A 3 31.65 18.74 -36.14
CA GLY A 3 30.43 19.26 -35.54
C GLY A 3 29.70 18.18 -34.77
N ALA A 4 29.54 18.38 -33.46
CA ALA A 4 28.51 17.69 -32.70
C ALA A 4 27.16 18.18 -33.24
N ARG A 5 26.56 17.40 -34.13
CA ARG A 5 25.15 17.54 -34.46
C ARG A 5 24.39 17.34 -33.15
N SER A 6 23.88 18.42 -32.58
CA SER A 6 22.82 18.37 -31.58
C SER A 6 21.59 17.80 -32.29
N GLY A 7 21.54 16.48 -32.39
CA GLY A 7 20.30 15.78 -32.71
C GLY A 7 19.31 16.15 -31.61
N ARG A 8 18.43 17.12 -31.87
CA ARG A 8 17.19 17.25 -31.11
C ARG A 8 16.59 15.85 -31.09
N ARG A 9 16.54 15.21 -29.92
CA ARG A 9 15.71 14.01 -29.74
C ARG A 9 14.32 14.37 -30.30
N PRO A 10 13.74 13.56 -31.19
CA PRO A 10 12.40 13.83 -31.70
C PRO A 10 11.47 14.07 -30.51
N ALA A 11 10.55 15.03 -30.65
CA ALA A 11 9.60 15.35 -29.59
C ALA A 11 8.92 14.07 -29.14
N GLN A 12 9.21 13.65 -27.90
CA GLN A 12 8.68 12.42 -27.32
C GLN A 12 7.15 12.60 -27.26
N ARG A 13 6.41 11.82 -28.03
CA ARG A 13 4.94 11.91 -28.08
C ARG A 13 4.43 11.40 -26.73
N SER A 14 3.85 12.29 -25.92
CA SER A 14 3.17 11.88 -24.70
C SER A 14 1.73 11.48 -25.02
N VAL A 15 1.29 10.37 -24.44
CA VAL A 15 -0.07 9.87 -24.55
C VAL A 15 -0.62 9.67 -23.14
N LYS A 16 -1.87 10.07 -22.91
CA LYS A 16 -2.52 9.84 -21.62
C LYS A 16 -2.90 8.39 -21.51
N LEU A 17 -2.50 7.73 -20.42
CA LEU A 17 -2.83 6.31 -20.21
C LEU A 17 -4.35 6.08 -20.26
N GLN A 18 -5.14 7.00 -19.70
CA GLN A 18 -6.62 6.93 -19.70
C GLN A 18 -7.25 7.12 -21.08
N SER A 19 -6.48 7.53 -22.09
CA SER A 19 -7.00 7.70 -23.46
C SER A 19 -6.88 6.45 -24.32
N LEU A 20 -6.14 5.45 -23.85
CA LEU A 20 -6.01 4.15 -24.50
C LEU A 20 -7.25 3.30 -24.21
N SER A 21 -7.64 2.43 -25.14
CA SER A 21 -8.55 1.33 -24.80
C SER A 21 -7.83 0.30 -23.93
N ARG A 22 -8.59 -0.56 -23.24
CA ARG A 22 -7.99 -1.61 -22.37
C ARG A 22 -7.04 -2.54 -23.15
N GLU A 23 -7.35 -2.82 -24.41
CA GLU A 23 -6.53 -3.64 -25.31
C GLU A 23 -5.25 -2.93 -25.76
N GLU A 24 -5.24 -1.60 -25.73
CA GLU A 24 -4.08 -0.77 -26.10
C GLU A 24 -3.16 -0.48 -24.91
N VAL A 25 -3.61 -0.71 -23.67
CA VAL A 25 -2.77 -0.58 -22.47
C VAL A 25 -1.59 -1.55 -22.56
N PRO A 26 -0.34 -1.07 -22.45
CA PRO A 26 0.82 -1.95 -22.48
C PRO A 26 0.76 -2.99 -21.37
N ARG A 27 1.18 -4.22 -21.67
CA ARG A 27 1.17 -5.34 -20.72
C ARG A 27 1.81 -5.01 -19.36
N CYS A 28 2.91 -4.26 -19.35
CA CYS A 28 3.59 -3.84 -18.11
C CYS A 28 2.78 -2.83 -17.27
N LEU A 29 1.62 -2.36 -17.71
CA LEU A 29 0.68 -1.53 -16.94
C LEU A 29 -0.64 -2.25 -16.69
N GLN A 30 -0.78 -3.50 -17.09
CA GLN A 30 -1.99 -4.29 -16.82
C GLN A 30 -1.86 -4.98 -15.45
N PRO A 31 -2.92 -5.01 -14.61
CA PRO A 31 -2.86 -5.66 -13.29
C PRO A 31 -2.42 -7.12 -13.34
N GLU A 32 -2.86 -7.87 -14.35
CA GLU A 32 -2.58 -9.32 -14.50
C GLU A 32 -1.11 -9.62 -14.83
N PHE A 33 -0.32 -8.61 -15.21
CA PHE A 33 1.13 -8.76 -15.32
C PHE A 33 1.82 -8.87 -13.96
N TYR A 34 1.25 -8.26 -12.92
CA TYR A 34 1.83 -8.19 -11.57
C TYR A 34 1.25 -9.24 -10.63
N PHE A 35 -0.04 -9.54 -10.77
CA PHE A 35 -0.82 -10.29 -9.78
C PHE A 35 -1.56 -11.46 -10.44
N ASP A 36 -1.15 -12.68 -10.08
CA ASP A 36 -1.81 -13.91 -10.53
C ASP A 36 -2.95 -14.26 -9.56
N LEU A 37 -4.11 -13.66 -9.78
CA LEU A 37 -5.30 -13.88 -8.95
C LEU A 37 -5.89 -15.30 -9.08
N GLN A 38 -5.46 -16.09 -10.07
CA GLN A 38 -5.87 -17.49 -10.18
C GLN A 38 -5.02 -18.37 -9.28
N ALA A 39 -3.70 -18.17 -9.28
CA ALA A 39 -2.78 -18.90 -8.41
C ALA A 39 -2.88 -18.42 -6.95
N HIS A 40 -3.14 -17.13 -6.75
CA HIS A 40 -3.18 -16.45 -5.47
C HIS A 40 -4.49 -15.64 -5.35
N PRO A 41 -5.63 -16.31 -5.07
CA PRO A 41 -6.89 -15.62 -4.88
C PRO A 41 -6.79 -14.56 -3.79
N PHE A 42 -7.42 -13.41 -4.01
CA PHE A 42 -7.45 -12.29 -3.08
C PHE A 42 -8.89 -11.86 -2.88
N ALA A 43 -9.33 -11.70 -1.62
CA ALA A 43 -10.71 -11.35 -1.29
C ALA A 43 -11.20 -10.07 -1.99
N HIS A 44 -10.27 -9.14 -2.27
CA HIS A 44 -10.55 -7.89 -2.96
C HIS A 44 -10.08 -7.89 -4.42
N GLY A 45 -9.92 -9.06 -5.04
CA GLY A 45 -9.44 -9.23 -6.41
C GLY A 45 -10.25 -8.49 -7.47
N GLU A 46 -11.54 -8.24 -7.22
CA GLU A 46 -12.41 -7.44 -8.10
C GLU A 46 -11.88 -6.02 -8.32
N LEU A 47 -11.29 -5.40 -7.29
CA LEU A 47 -10.66 -4.08 -7.39
C LEU A 47 -9.58 -4.05 -8.47
N LEU A 48 -8.81 -5.13 -8.60
CA LEU A 48 -7.75 -5.25 -9.59
C LEU A 48 -8.30 -5.69 -10.95
N ALA A 49 -9.14 -6.73 -10.98
CA ALA A 49 -9.63 -7.34 -12.22
C ALA A 49 -10.50 -6.38 -13.06
N SER A 50 -11.24 -5.50 -12.39
CA SER A 50 -12.10 -4.52 -13.04
C SER A 50 -11.37 -3.23 -13.43
N ALA A 51 -10.09 -3.07 -13.10
CA ALA A 51 -9.32 -1.87 -13.45
C ALA A 51 -8.89 -1.90 -14.92
N HIS A 52 -8.87 -0.72 -15.53
CA HIS A 52 -8.34 -0.44 -16.85
C HIS A 52 -6.83 -0.68 -16.89
N ASP A 53 -6.12 -0.21 -15.87
CA ASP A 53 -4.68 -0.36 -15.70
C ASP A 53 -4.32 -0.40 -14.20
N VAL A 54 -3.10 -0.82 -13.89
CA VAL A 54 -2.62 -1.03 -12.51
C VAL A 54 -2.51 0.28 -11.72
N VAL A 55 -2.38 1.43 -12.39
CA VAL A 55 -2.31 2.74 -11.73
C VAL A 55 -3.71 3.24 -11.36
N GLU A 56 -4.73 2.92 -12.16
CA GLU A 56 -6.13 3.22 -11.88
C GLU A 56 -6.59 2.61 -10.55
N VAL A 57 -6.11 1.40 -10.21
CA VAL A 57 -6.41 0.72 -8.93
C VAL A 57 -6.21 1.67 -7.74
N LEU A 58 -5.11 2.44 -7.72
CA LEU A 58 -4.79 3.40 -6.66
C LEU A 58 -5.80 4.54 -6.52
N GLY A 59 -6.54 4.86 -7.60
CA GLY A 59 -7.62 5.85 -7.59
C GLY A 59 -8.96 5.29 -7.14
N ARG A 60 -9.10 3.97 -7.17
CA ARG A 60 -10.34 3.27 -6.85
C ARG A 60 -10.38 2.72 -5.43
N ILE A 61 -9.25 2.70 -4.71
CA ILE A 61 -9.15 2.18 -3.33
C ILE A 61 -10.24 2.78 -2.43
N HIS A 62 -10.40 4.11 -2.43
CA HIS A 62 -11.37 4.78 -1.57
C HIS A 62 -12.82 4.31 -1.81
N SER A 63 -13.31 4.44 -3.05
CA SER A 63 -14.69 4.09 -3.37
C SER A 63 -14.94 2.60 -3.20
N TYR A 64 -13.97 1.75 -3.57
CA TYR A 64 -14.07 0.32 -3.34
C TYR A 64 -14.15 -0.03 -1.84
N ALA A 65 -13.24 0.50 -1.03
CA ALA A 65 -13.20 0.20 0.40
C ALA A 65 -14.46 0.68 1.12
N VAL A 66 -14.95 1.89 0.82
CA VAL A 66 -16.20 2.41 1.40
C VAL A 66 -17.39 1.53 1.03
N ASN A 67 -17.56 1.20 -0.26
CA ASN A 67 -18.68 0.36 -0.71
C ASN A 67 -18.60 -1.04 -0.11
N TRP A 68 -17.41 -1.65 -0.10
CA TRP A 68 -17.21 -2.98 0.49
C TRP A 68 -17.53 -2.98 1.98
N LEU A 69 -17.09 -1.98 2.74
CA LEU A 69 -17.38 -1.84 4.16
C LEU A 69 -18.88 -1.64 4.43
N GLU A 70 -19.54 -0.77 3.66
CA GLU A 70 -20.97 -0.52 3.80
C GLU A 70 -21.81 -1.77 3.49
N GLU A 71 -21.49 -2.47 2.39
CA GLU A 71 -22.17 -3.70 2.02
C GLU A 71 -21.97 -4.81 3.04
N THR A 72 -20.72 -5.01 3.49
CA THR A 72 -20.37 -6.05 4.47
C THR A 72 -21.03 -5.77 5.81
N TRP A 73 -21.01 -4.51 6.26
CA TRP A 73 -21.69 -4.09 7.49
C TRP A 73 -23.21 -4.30 7.42
N THR A 74 -23.83 -4.03 6.27
CA THR A 74 -25.29 -4.14 6.09
C THR A 74 -25.75 -5.59 5.97
N LYS A 75 -24.94 -6.45 5.33
CA LYS A 75 -25.20 -7.89 5.21
C LYS A 75 -24.91 -8.65 6.50
N SER A 76 -24.06 -8.09 7.38
CA SER A 76 -23.83 -8.65 8.70
C SER A 76 -25.15 -8.63 9.48
N PRO A 77 -25.67 -9.79 9.92
CA PRO A 77 -26.97 -9.87 10.59
C PRO A 77 -26.95 -8.90 11.76
N SER A 78 -27.95 -8.00 11.86
CA SER A 78 -28.01 -6.96 12.92
C SER A 78 -27.67 -7.58 14.27
N PRO A 79 -26.43 -7.47 14.79
CA PRO A 79 -26.03 -8.36 15.85
C PRO A 79 -26.54 -7.77 17.17
N PRO A 80 -27.03 -8.58 18.11
CA PRO A 80 -27.02 -8.18 19.51
C PRO A 80 -25.55 -8.06 19.93
N GLY A 81 -24.92 -6.91 19.73
CA GLY A 81 -23.46 -6.83 19.83
C GLY A 81 -22.80 -5.48 19.59
N VAL A 82 -23.53 -4.36 19.54
CA VAL A 82 -22.88 -3.05 19.71
C VAL A 82 -22.23 -3.05 21.08
N CYS A 83 -20.92 -3.19 21.09
CA CYS A 83 -20.17 -3.31 22.31
C CYS A 83 -20.02 -1.93 22.93
N ARG A 84 -20.26 -1.82 24.25
CA ARG A 84 -19.77 -0.66 24.99
C ARG A 84 -18.25 -0.71 24.98
N LEU A 85 -17.62 0.41 24.66
CA LEU A 85 -16.17 0.52 24.77
C LEU A 85 -15.73 0.18 26.22
N PRO A 86 -14.61 -0.54 26.39
CA PRO A 86 -14.04 -0.82 27.72
C PRO A 86 -13.85 0.45 28.56
N THR A 87 -13.86 0.31 29.88
CA THR A 87 -13.56 1.43 30.78
C THR A 87 -12.13 1.94 30.55
N GLY A 88 -11.95 3.26 30.45
CA GLY A 88 -10.64 3.88 30.23
C GLY A 88 -10.31 4.22 28.79
N VAL A 89 -11.08 3.71 27.81
CA VAL A 89 -10.92 4.10 26.40
C VAL A 89 -11.27 5.58 26.23
N ARG A 90 -10.35 6.37 25.68
CA ARG A 90 -10.62 7.78 25.39
C ARG A 90 -11.46 7.92 24.13
N ILE A 91 -12.65 8.49 24.27
CA ILE A 91 -13.53 8.81 23.13
C ILE A 91 -13.35 10.29 22.78
N VAL A 92 -13.07 10.58 21.51
CA VAL A 92 -13.02 11.95 20.97
C VAL A 92 -14.13 12.09 19.94
N GLY A 93 -15.06 13.03 20.16
CA GLY A 93 -16.27 13.17 19.33
C GLY A 93 -17.41 12.27 19.80
N GLU A 94 -18.31 11.89 18.89
CA GLU A 94 -19.38 10.95 19.19
C GLU A 94 -18.84 9.52 19.21
N ALA A 95 -19.38 8.69 20.11
CA ALA A 95 -19.02 7.28 20.17
C ALA A 95 -19.48 6.58 18.88
N PRO A 96 -18.56 6.07 18.05
CA PRO A 96 -18.92 5.34 16.85
C PRO A 96 -19.44 3.94 17.21
N PRO A 97 -20.22 3.30 16.33
CA PRO A 97 -20.61 1.91 16.52
C PRO A 97 -19.36 1.01 16.53
N VAL A 98 -19.28 0.14 17.54
CA VAL A 98 -18.24 -0.88 17.67
C VAL A 98 -18.90 -2.25 17.75
N VAL A 99 -18.48 -3.16 16.88
CA VAL A 99 -18.96 -4.55 16.84
C VAL A 99 -17.79 -5.46 17.11
N VAL A 100 -17.98 -6.39 18.04
CA VAL A 100 -16.99 -7.42 18.40
C VAL A 100 -17.67 -8.78 18.35
N GLU A 101 -17.43 -9.54 17.28
CA GLU A 101 -18.01 -10.87 17.11
C GLU A 101 -17.43 -11.85 18.14
N GLY A 102 -18.31 -12.59 18.84
CA GLY A 102 -17.89 -13.45 19.96
C GLY A 102 -17.72 -12.71 21.29
N GLY A 103 -17.81 -11.37 21.30
CA GLY A 103 -17.72 -10.55 22.51
C GLY A 103 -16.29 -10.14 22.89
N VAL A 104 -16.18 -9.19 23.83
CA VAL A 104 -14.92 -8.53 24.23
C VAL A 104 -13.88 -9.49 24.82
N GLU A 105 -14.33 -10.50 25.56
CA GLU A 105 -13.44 -11.45 26.23
C GLU A 105 -12.74 -12.37 25.23
N GLU A 106 -13.46 -12.89 24.22
CA GLU A 106 -12.88 -13.71 23.15
C GLU A 106 -11.93 -12.90 22.25
N ALA A 107 -12.22 -11.61 22.08
CA ALA A 107 -11.46 -10.72 21.21
C ALA A 107 -10.27 -10.02 21.91
N ALA A 108 -10.13 -10.01 23.23
CA ALA A 108 -9.12 -9.16 23.90
C ALA A 108 -9.10 -7.72 23.34
N PHE A 109 -10.24 -7.02 23.46
CA PHE A 109 -10.42 -5.67 22.89
C PHE A 109 -10.14 -4.57 23.93
N SER A 110 -9.04 -3.83 23.76
CA SER A 110 -8.55 -2.77 24.66
C SER A 110 -7.85 -1.63 23.90
N PRO A 111 -8.57 -0.86 23.07
CA PRO A 111 -7.98 0.30 22.38
C PRO A 111 -7.60 1.43 23.35
N ASP A 112 -6.59 2.23 23.01
CA ASP A 112 -6.24 3.42 23.81
C ASP A 112 -7.25 4.56 23.57
N ALA A 113 -7.64 4.76 22.32
CA ALA A 113 -8.58 5.82 21.94
C ALA A 113 -9.39 5.48 20.69
N VAL A 114 -10.61 5.98 20.65
CA VAL A 114 -11.46 5.95 19.46
C VAL A 114 -11.91 7.37 19.14
N ILE A 115 -11.66 7.80 17.92
CA ILE A 115 -12.00 9.13 17.42
C ILE A 115 -13.18 8.96 16.46
N GLY A 116 -14.35 9.41 16.88
CA GLY A 116 -15.55 9.42 16.06
C GLY A 116 -15.80 10.77 15.39
N ARG A 117 -16.82 10.83 14.55
CA ARG A 117 -17.30 12.09 13.94
C ARG A 117 -17.94 12.99 15.01
N GLY A 118 -18.05 14.28 14.69
CA GLY A 118 -18.94 15.19 15.42
C GLY A 118 -20.38 15.07 14.91
N ALA A 119 -21.35 15.51 15.73
CA ALA A 119 -22.80 15.39 15.55
C ALA A 119 -23.40 15.89 14.21
N SER A 120 -22.63 16.56 13.35
CA SER A 120 -23.11 17.26 12.15
C SER A 120 -22.65 16.68 10.82
N ALA A 121 -21.93 15.55 10.78
CA ALA A 121 -21.29 15.04 9.57
C ALA A 121 -22.05 13.86 8.92
N GLY A 122 -22.77 14.12 7.83
CA GLY A 122 -23.60 13.15 7.12
C GLY A 122 -22.89 11.96 6.42
N SER A 123 -23.70 10.89 6.30
CA SER A 123 -23.74 9.74 5.37
C SER A 123 -22.75 8.57 5.39
N ALA A 124 -21.45 8.68 5.70
CA ALA A 124 -20.62 7.47 5.82
C ALA A 124 -20.61 7.03 7.29
N ARG A 125 -21.23 5.89 7.61
CA ARG A 125 -21.23 5.35 8.97
C ARG A 125 -19.79 4.94 9.33
N GLY A 126 -19.07 5.81 10.04
CA GLY A 126 -17.86 5.41 10.74
C GLY A 126 -18.18 4.27 11.70
N GLY A 127 -17.24 3.39 11.97
CA GLY A 127 -17.47 2.21 12.80
C GLY A 127 -16.24 1.33 12.88
N LEU A 128 -16.16 0.50 13.93
CA LEU A 128 -15.08 -0.45 14.12
C LEU A 128 -15.69 -1.84 14.23
N HIS A 129 -15.33 -2.73 13.31
CA HIS A 129 -15.76 -4.12 13.31
C HIS A 129 -14.58 -5.03 13.58
N LEU A 130 -14.77 -5.95 14.53
CA LEU A 130 -13.84 -7.03 14.84
C LEU A 130 -14.56 -8.36 14.60
N GLU A 131 -14.09 -9.12 13.62
CA GLU A 131 -14.50 -10.50 13.44
C GLU A 131 -13.96 -11.38 14.59
N ARG A 132 -14.50 -12.61 14.69
CA ARG A 132 -14.19 -13.54 15.77
C ARG A 132 -12.69 -13.72 15.98
N GLY A 133 -12.25 -13.54 17.23
CA GLY A 133 -10.87 -13.77 17.67
C GLY A 133 -9.88 -12.66 17.25
N ALA A 134 -10.32 -11.60 16.59
CA ALA A 134 -9.49 -10.43 16.35
C ALA A 134 -9.12 -9.74 17.67
N GLN A 135 -7.86 -9.34 17.83
CA GLN A 135 -7.28 -8.77 19.04
C GLN A 135 -6.85 -7.33 18.87
N VAL A 136 -7.22 -6.49 19.82
CA VAL A 136 -6.79 -5.08 19.88
C VAL A 136 -6.17 -4.85 21.24
N LEU A 137 -4.85 -4.95 21.31
CA LEU A 137 -4.08 -4.86 22.55
C LEU A 137 -3.76 -3.40 22.93
N GLY A 138 -4.12 -2.45 22.08
CA GLY A 138 -3.93 -1.01 22.23
C GLY A 138 -4.17 -0.29 20.90
N GLY A 139 -3.85 1.00 20.87
CA GLY A 139 -3.87 1.82 19.66
C GLY A 139 -5.02 2.81 19.56
N THR A 140 -4.89 3.74 18.61
CA THR A 140 -5.88 4.78 18.32
C THR A 140 -6.57 4.49 16.99
N PHE A 141 -7.90 4.47 17.02
CA PHE A 141 -8.74 4.26 15.83
C PHE A 141 -9.45 5.56 15.46
N ASP A 142 -9.15 6.09 14.27
CA ASP A 142 -9.74 7.32 13.74
C ASP A 142 -10.79 7.00 12.68
N LEU A 143 -12.05 7.07 13.10
CA LEU A 143 -13.22 6.67 12.33
C LEU A 143 -13.95 7.88 11.74
N ARG A 144 -13.32 9.06 11.76
CA ARG A 144 -13.91 10.29 11.22
C ARG A 144 -14.13 10.23 9.71
N ASN A 145 -13.31 9.47 8.99
CA ASN A 145 -13.33 9.44 7.53
C ASN A 145 -13.73 8.09 6.92
N GLY A 146 -14.01 7.08 7.75
CA GLY A 146 -14.47 5.77 7.29
C GLY A 146 -14.44 4.73 8.40
N ALA A 147 -15.01 3.56 8.12
CA ALA A 147 -14.99 2.42 9.04
C ALA A 147 -13.66 1.66 9.01
N VAL A 148 -13.38 0.91 10.07
CA VAL A 148 -12.25 -0.01 10.15
C VAL A 148 -12.80 -1.41 10.35
N TRP A 149 -12.33 -2.35 9.52
CA TRP A 149 -12.65 -3.77 9.61
C TRP A 149 -11.41 -4.57 9.96
N LEU A 150 -11.49 -5.37 11.01
CA LEU A 150 -10.46 -6.33 11.44
C LEU A 150 -11.01 -7.74 11.24
N GLY A 151 -10.41 -8.49 10.32
CA GLY A 151 -10.76 -9.86 10.00
C GLY A 151 -10.41 -10.84 11.12
N ALA A 152 -10.93 -12.06 11.01
CA ALA A 152 -10.84 -13.06 12.07
C ALA A 152 -9.39 -13.32 12.50
N GLY A 153 -9.13 -13.28 13.80
CA GLY A 153 -7.79 -13.51 14.35
C GLY A 153 -6.74 -12.43 14.03
N ALA A 154 -7.11 -11.29 13.43
CA ALA A 154 -6.18 -10.18 13.23
C ALA A 154 -5.66 -9.66 14.59
N ILE A 155 -4.41 -9.21 14.67
CA ILE A 155 -3.79 -8.74 15.91
C ILE A 155 -3.31 -7.31 15.70
N VAL A 156 -3.79 -6.38 16.53
CA VAL A 156 -3.30 -5.01 16.61
C VAL A 156 -2.52 -4.84 17.90
N GLU A 157 -1.20 -4.67 17.77
CA GLU A 157 -0.29 -4.41 18.89
C GLU A 157 -0.48 -2.96 19.43
N PRO A 158 0.00 -2.67 20.65
CA PRO A 158 -0.12 -1.33 21.24
C PRO A 158 0.55 -0.22 20.43
N GLY A 159 0.11 1.03 20.65
CA GLY A 159 0.75 2.21 20.05
C GLY A 159 0.54 2.39 18.54
N VAL A 160 -0.31 1.57 17.93
CA VAL A 160 -0.72 1.68 16.52
C VAL A 160 -1.72 2.82 16.33
N TYR A 161 -1.71 3.46 15.17
CA TYR A 161 -2.75 4.39 14.72
C TYR A 161 -3.38 3.90 13.42
N ILE A 162 -4.71 3.76 13.37
CA ILE A 162 -5.46 3.34 12.18
C ILE A 162 -6.55 4.36 11.89
N ALA A 163 -6.46 5.05 10.75
CA ALA A 163 -7.56 5.86 10.22
C ALA A 163 -8.34 5.11 9.13
N GLY A 164 -9.67 5.16 9.22
CA GLY A 164 -10.56 4.59 8.21
C GLY A 164 -10.72 5.50 6.96
N PRO A 165 -11.16 4.92 5.83
CA PRO A 165 -11.55 3.52 5.66
C PRO A 165 -10.36 2.56 5.58
N ALA A 166 -10.41 1.49 6.38
CA ALA A 166 -9.35 0.47 6.41
C ALA A 166 -9.95 -0.93 6.49
N ILE A 167 -9.53 -1.81 5.60
CA ILE A 167 -9.86 -3.24 5.64
C ILE A 167 -8.57 -4.00 5.97
N ILE A 168 -8.61 -4.81 7.01
CA ILE A 168 -7.47 -5.62 7.48
C ILE A 168 -7.92 -7.07 7.57
N GLY A 169 -7.36 -7.93 6.73
CA GLY A 169 -7.75 -9.33 6.58
C GLY A 169 -7.45 -10.22 7.78
N ALA A 170 -7.87 -11.48 7.66
CA ALA A 170 -7.77 -12.48 8.71
C ALA A 170 -6.32 -12.83 9.05
N GLY A 171 -6.03 -13.03 10.34
CA GLY A 171 -4.70 -13.39 10.83
C GLY A 171 -3.59 -12.35 10.60
N THR A 172 -3.93 -11.15 10.12
CA THR A 172 -2.96 -10.09 9.90
C THR A 172 -2.49 -9.48 11.21
N THR A 173 -1.17 -9.28 11.36
CA THR A 173 -0.57 -8.67 12.54
C THR A 173 -0.09 -7.26 12.22
N VAL A 174 -0.73 -6.26 12.85
CA VAL A 174 -0.31 -4.86 12.85
C VAL A 174 0.55 -4.60 14.08
N ARG A 175 1.86 -4.53 13.87
CA ARG A 175 2.88 -4.40 14.91
C ARG A 175 2.96 -2.99 15.50
N PHE A 176 3.60 -2.93 16.66
CA PHE A 176 3.78 -1.74 17.47
C PHE A 176 4.29 -0.53 16.67
N GLY A 177 3.55 0.57 16.81
CA GLY A 177 3.90 1.87 16.23
C GLY A 177 3.53 2.03 14.75
N ALA A 178 2.78 1.11 14.16
CA ALA A 178 2.28 1.27 12.79
C ALA A 178 1.38 2.50 12.65
N TYR A 179 1.53 3.19 11.53
CA TYR A 179 0.71 4.34 11.18
C TYR A 179 -0.03 4.09 9.87
N ILE A 180 -1.28 3.67 10.00
CA ILE A 180 -2.16 3.33 8.87
C ILE A 180 -3.11 4.50 8.65
N ARG A 181 -3.10 5.06 7.44
CA ARG A 181 -3.90 6.25 7.12
C ARG A 181 -4.34 6.31 5.66
N GLY A 182 -5.25 7.24 5.37
CA GLY A 182 -5.90 7.26 4.05
C GLY A 182 -6.72 5.99 3.86
N ASP A 183 -6.85 5.54 2.62
CA ASP A 183 -7.65 4.36 2.29
C ASP A 183 -6.74 3.13 2.18
N VAL A 184 -6.94 2.09 2.98
CA VAL A 184 -6.10 0.90 2.89
C VAL A 184 -6.91 -0.39 2.81
N ILE A 185 -6.36 -1.34 2.07
CA ILE A 185 -6.87 -2.70 1.97
C ILE A 185 -5.71 -3.64 2.19
N ILE A 186 -5.76 -4.42 3.25
CA ILE A 186 -4.73 -5.37 3.64
C ILE A 186 -5.36 -6.75 3.66
N GLY A 187 -4.74 -7.69 2.96
CA GLY A 187 -5.17 -9.08 2.87
C GLY A 187 -4.88 -9.90 4.11
N ASP A 188 -4.95 -11.21 3.94
CA ASP A 188 -4.84 -12.18 5.02
C ASP A 188 -3.39 -12.52 5.36
N GLY A 189 -3.11 -12.75 6.64
CA GLY A 189 -1.81 -13.19 7.13
C GLY A 189 -0.66 -12.20 6.85
N VAL A 190 -0.96 -10.92 6.70
CA VAL A 190 0.04 -9.87 6.48
C VAL A 190 0.73 -9.51 7.80
N VAL A 191 2.00 -9.11 7.76
CA VAL A 191 2.71 -8.55 8.90
C VAL A 191 3.14 -7.12 8.59
N LEU A 192 2.67 -6.14 9.35
CA LEU A 192 2.88 -4.71 9.06
C LEU A 192 3.40 -3.95 10.29
N ARG A 193 4.38 -3.05 10.12
CA ARG A 193 4.82 -2.10 11.18
C ARG A 193 5.00 -0.65 10.71
N GLY A 194 5.29 -0.39 9.45
CA GLY A 194 5.63 0.95 8.95
C GLY A 194 4.43 1.91 8.83
N GLU A 195 4.65 3.03 8.13
CA GLU A 195 3.57 3.89 7.68
C GLU A 195 2.99 3.33 6.36
N LEU A 196 1.66 3.12 6.34
CA LEU A 196 0.91 2.70 5.16
C LEU A 196 -0.12 3.76 4.80
N LYS A 197 -0.16 4.18 3.54
CA LYS A 197 -1.07 5.25 3.11
C LYS A 197 -1.58 5.10 1.69
N ASN A 198 -2.90 5.02 1.50
CA ASN A 198 -3.52 4.81 0.18
C ASN A 198 -2.93 3.59 -0.55
N ALA A 199 -3.11 2.39 0.00
CA ALA A 199 -2.38 1.21 -0.48
C ALA A 199 -3.19 -0.09 -0.42
N VAL A 200 -2.87 -1.00 -1.32
CA VAL A 200 -3.36 -2.38 -1.32
C VAL A 200 -2.19 -3.30 -1.00
N VAL A 201 -2.33 -4.15 0.00
CA VAL A 201 -1.32 -5.15 0.40
C VAL A 201 -2.01 -6.51 0.36
N MET A 202 -1.58 -7.39 -0.53
CA MET A 202 -2.18 -8.70 -0.73
C MET A 202 -1.67 -9.72 0.30
N ASP A 203 -2.28 -10.89 0.28
CA ASP A 203 -2.11 -11.90 1.32
C ASP A 203 -0.64 -12.30 1.52
N ARG A 204 -0.30 -12.58 2.78
CA ARG A 204 1.02 -13.06 3.25
C ARG A 204 2.19 -12.11 2.95
N ALA A 205 1.93 -10.87 2.56
CA ALA A 205 2.97 -9.87 2.43
C ALA A 205 3.55 -9.48 3.79
N GLU A 206 4.83 -9.10 3.78
CA GLU A 206 5.58 -8.75 4.99
C GLU A 206 6.22 -7.37 4.85
N LEU A 207 5.64 -6.39 5.55
CA LEU A 207 6.15 -5.03 5.74
C LEU A 207 6.46 -4.83 7.22
N ALA A 208 7.25 -5.76 7.76
CA ALA A 208 7.31 -6.08 9.18
C ALA A 208 8.16 -5.12 10.04
N HIS A 209 8.77 -4.12 9.39
CA HIS A 209 9.72 -3.17 9.97
C HIS A 209 9.31 -1.71 9.66
N PRO A 210 9.87 -0.71 10.38
CA PRO A 210 9.62 0.69 10.04
C PRO A 210 10.01 1.00 8.59
N GLY A 211 9.19 1.81 7.93
CA GLY A 211 9.30 2.19 6.52
C GLY A 211 8.12 3.07 6.12
N TYR A 212 8.03 3.42 4.83
CA TYR A 212 6.91 4.20 4.28
C TYR A 212 6.44 3.56 2.98
N THR A 213 5.16 3.20 2.93
CA THR A 213 4.49 2.60 1.77
C THR A 213 3.25 3.42 1.43
N GLY A 214 3.36 4.25 0.40
CA GLY A 214 2.34 5.24 0.05
C GLY A 214 1.91 5.14 -1.41
N ASP A 215 0.60 5.19 -1.69
CA ASP A 215 0.05 5.14 -3.06
C ASP A 215 0.61 3.95 -3.85
N SER A 216 0.58 2.76 -3.23
CA SER A 216 1.32 1.57 -3.67
C SER A 216 0.46 0.30 -3.66
N ILE A 217 0.86 -0.72 -4.43
CA ILE A 217 0.27 -2.06 -4.40
C ILE A 217 1.38 -3.06 -4.12
N VAL A 218 1.15 -3.96 -3.16
CA VAL A 218 2.07 -5.04 -2.80
C VAL A 218 1.37 -6.37 -3.08
N GLY A 219 1.97 -7.15 -3.98
CA GLY A 219 1.48 -8.46 -4.42
C GLY A 219 1.56 -9.54 -3.35
N TYR A 220 1.03 -10.71 -3.69
CA TYR A 220 1.01 -11.87 -2.81
C TYR A 220 2.43 -12.23 -2.37
N ALA A 221 2.61 -12.46 -1.06
CA ALA A 221 3.91 -12.77 -0.45
C ALA A 221 5.03 -11.77 -0.81
N GLY A 222 4.69 -10.51 -1.08
CA GLY A 222 5.66 -9.44 -1.28
C GLY A 222 6.36 -9.07 0.04
N HIS A 223 7.65 -8.73 0.01
CA HIS A 223 8.40 -8.42 1.23
C HIS A 223 9.15 -7.09 1.14
N PHE A 224 9.08 -6.30 2.22
CA PHE A 224 9.81 -5.06 2.41
C PHE A 224 10.82 -5.26 3.55
N GLY A 225 12.10 -5.23 3.17
CA GLY A 225 13.18 -5.18 4.14
C GLY A 225 13.09 -3.95 5.03
N CYS A 226 13.79 -4.01 6.16
CA CYS A 226 13.83 -2.91 7.13
C CYS A 226 14.17 -1.57 6.46
N GLN A 227 13.36 -0.54 6.73
CA GLN A 227 13.54 0.81 6.18
C GLN A 227 13.45 0.90 4.65
N ALA A 228 12.72 0.00 3.99
CA ALA A 228 12.30 0.24 2.61
C ALA A 228 11.32 1.42 2.52
N LEU A 229 11.55 2.33 1.56
CA LEU A 229 10.79 3.57 1.38
C LEU A 229 10.29 3.71 -0.06
N THR A 230 9.00 3.97 -0.22
CA THR A 230 8.39 4.19 -1.55
C THR A 230 8.08 5.67 -1.73
N ALA A 231 8.93 6.43 -2.44
CA ALA A 231 8.56 7.79 -2.78
C ALA A 231 7.35 7.75 -3.71
N ASN A 232 6.34 8.57 -3.43
CA ASN A 232 5.09 8.59 -4.19
C ASN A 232 4.81 9.92 -4.89
N LEU A 233 5.61 10.96 -4.66
CA LEU A 233 5.42 12.28 -5.24
C LEU A 233 6.71 12.75 -5.91
N GLY A 234 6.63 13.09 -7.19
CA GLY A 234 7.77 13.67 -7.92
C GLY A 234 8.22 15.00 -7.32
N LEU A 235 9.54 15.25 -7.33
CA LEU A 235 10.12 16.50 -6.81
C LEU A 235 9.67 17.74 -7.58
N PHE A 236 9.43 17.58 -8.89
CA PHE A 236 8.97 18.66 -9.76
C PHE A 236 7.46 18.60 -9.97
N LYS A 237 6.83 19.77 -10.11
CA LYS A 237 5.40 19.86 -10.40
C LYS A 237 5.11 19.24 -11.78
N GLY A 238 4.19 18.28 -11.82
CA GLY A 238 3.73 17.63 -13.05
C GLY A 238 3.04 16.30 -12.74
N GLU A 239 2.33 15.76 -13.72
CA GLU A 239 1.86 14.37 -13.68
C GLU A 239 3.06 13.42 -13.84
N LEU A 240 2.99 12.25 -13.18
CA LEU A 240 4.00 11.22 -13.35
C LEU A 240 3.88 10.64 -14.76
N CYS A 241 5.03 10.38 -15.37
CA CYS A 241 5.10 9.74 -16.67
C CYS A 241 5.91 8.46 -16.55
N ALA A 242 5.51 7.42 -17.28
CA ALA A 242 6.27 6.19 -17.44
C ALA A 242 6.72 6.04 -18.90
N GLU A 243 7.93 5.56 -19.11
CA GLU A 243 8.43 5.19 -20.44
C GLU A 243 8.30 3.67 -20.59
N VAL A 244 7.53 3.25 -21.59
CA VAL A 244 7.19 1.83 -21.78
C VAL A 244 8.42 1.10 -22.35
N PRO A 245 8.87 -0.01 -21.75
CA PRO A 245 10.01 -0.76 -22.24
C PRO A 245 9.67 -1.54 -23.53
N GLY A 246 10.66 -1.68 -24.43
CA GLY A 246 10.58 -2.54 -25.61
C GLY A 246 10.65 -1.80 -26.95
N ARG A 247 11.15 -2.48 -28.00
CA ARG A 247 11.38 -1.88 -29.33
C ARG A 247 10.10 -1.39 -30.02
N ALA A 248 8.97 -2.02 -29.75
CA ALA A 248 7.67 -1.62 -30.32
C ALA A 248 7.10 -0.35 -29.69
N ALA A 249 7.59 0.05 -28.51
CA ALA A 249 7.13 1.21 -27.74
C ALA A 249 8.26 2.22 -27.47
N GLU A 250 9.38 2.11 -28.20
CA GLU A 250 10.56 2.94 -27.99
C GLU A 250 10.23 4.42 -28.21
N GLY A 251 10.35 5.22 -27.16
CA GLY A 251 10.00 6.64 -27.15
C GLY A 251 8.53 6.95 -26.85
N LEU A 252 7.68 5.96 -26.52
CA LEU A 252 6.32 6.18 -26.03
C LEU A 252 6.38 6.57 -24.54
N ARG A 253 6.00 7.82 -24.26
CA ARG A 253 5.86 8.34 -22.91
C ARG A 253 4.38 8.35 -22.52
N LEU A 254 4.03 7.61 -21.46
CA LEU A 254 2.67 7.56 -20.95
C LEU A 254 2.53 8.48 -19.74
N GLU A 255 1.59 9.42 -19.82
CA GLU A 255 1.13 10.19 -18.67
C GLU A 255 0.23 9.29 -17.82
N LEU A 256 0.62 9.02 -16.58
CA LEU A 256 -0.09 8.10 -15.68
C LEU A 256 -1.42 8.67 -15.18
N GLY A 257 -1.71 9.95 -15.44
CA GLY A 257 -2.92 10.66 -14.98
C GLY A 257 -3.07 10.75 -13.46
N ARG A 258 -1.99 10.46 -12.72
CA ARG A 258 -1.91 10.62 -11.27
C ARG A 258 -0.66 11.39 -10.89
N ARG A 259 -0.84 12.28 -9.91
CA ARG A 259 0.28 13.01 -9.29
C ARG A 259 1.04 12.15 -8.29
N LYS A 260 0.37 11.16 -7.67
CA LYS A 260 0.96 10.27 -6.68
C LYS A 260 0.84 8.81 -7.08
N VAL A 261 2.00 8.16 -7.22
CA VAL A 261 2.16 6.73 -7.50
C VAL A 261 3.47 6.33 -6.81
N GLY A 262 3.40 5.39 -5.87
CA GLY A 262 4.56 4.79 -5.20
C GLY A 262 5.10 3.61 -5.98
N VAL A 263 5.08 2.43 -5.36
CA VAL A 263 5.52 1.18 -5.97
C VAL A 263 4.35 0.27 -6.33
N ILE A 264 4.43 -0.37 -7.49
CA ILE A 264 3.64 -1.56 -7.81
C ILE A 264 4.59 -2.74 -7.72
N LEU A 265 4.47 -3.54 -6.67
CA LEU A 265 5.32 -4.70 -6.39
C LEU A 265 4.55 -5.98 -6.72
N GLY A 266 4.93 -6.68 -7.77
CA GLY A 266 4.28 -7.93 -8.19
C GLY A 266 4.47 -9.08 -7.20
N ASP A 267 3.77 -10.18 -7.46
CA ASP A 267 3.78 -11.36 -6.58
C ASP A 267 5.20 -11.90 -6.33
N HIS A 268 5.46 -12.28 -5.09
CA HIS A 268 6.75 -12.81 -4.60
C HIS A 268 7.95 -11.88 -4.76
N SER A 269 7.74 -10.61 -5.12
CA SER A 269 8.82 -9.63 -5.27
C SER A 269 9.25 -9.05 -3.92
N GLN A 270 10.49 -8.57 -3.83
CA GLN A 270 11.05 -8.11 -2.57
C GLN A 270 11.88 -6.84 -2.72
N LEU A 271 11.69 -5.89 -1.80
CA LEU A 271 12.57 -4.75 -1.62
C LEU A 271 13.56 -5.06 -0.48
N GLY A 272 14.85 -4.99 -0.76
CA GLY A 272 15.90 -5.15 0.25
C GLY A 272 15.89 -4.05 1.31
N CYS A 273 16.58 -4.29 2.44
CA CYS A 273 16.67 -3.32 3.52
C CYS A 273 17.25 -1.98 3.03
N GLY A 274 16.60 -0.87 3.40
CA GLY A 274 17.01 0.47 2.99
C GLY A 274 16.86 0.75 1.49
N THR A 275 16.12 -0.08 0.74
CA THR A 275 15.77 0.25 -0.65
C THR A 275 14.87 1.48 -0.69
N VAL A 276 15.17 2.38 -1.62
CA VAL A 276 14.34 3.56 -1.89
C VAL A 276 13.89 3.55 -3.33
N THR A 277 12.59 3.62 -3.57
CA THR A 277 12.04 3.74 -4.93
C THR A 277 11.67 5.20 -5.22
N ASP A 278 11.96 5.67 -6.42
CA ASP A 278 11.37 6.89 -6.96
C ASP A 278 9.86 6.66 -7.25
N PRO A 279 9.05 7.73 -7.41
CA PRO A 279 7.62 7.60 -7.73
C PRO A 279 7.37 6.91 -9.08
N GLY A 280 6.36 6.05 -9.18
CA GLY A 280 6.07 5.31 -10.41
C GLY A 280 7.12 4.25 -10.72
N THR A 281 7.50 3.48 -9.70
CA THR A 281 8.38 2.31 -9.84
C THR A 281 7.53 1.05 -9.89
N PHE A 282 7.72 0.23 -10.91
CA PHE A 282 6.94 -0.96 -11.16
C PHE A 282 7.86 -2.18 -11.21
N LEU A 283 7.67 -3.14 -10.31
CA LEU A 283 8.44 -4.38 -10.25
C LEU A 283 7.50 -5.52 -10.60
N GLY A 284 7.75 -6.20 -11.71
CA GLY A 284 7.04 -7.42 -12.09
C GLY A 284 7.23 -8.54 -11.05
N PRO A 285 6.50 -9.66 -11.16
CA PRO A 285 6.59 -10.76 -10.22
C PRO A 285 8.01 -11.34 -10.13
N GLN A 286 8.33 -11.91 -8.96
CA GLN A 286 9.63 -12.54 -8.66
C GLN A 286 10.84 -11.63 -8.92
N THR A 287 10.70 -10.33 -8.63
CA THR A 287 11.74 -9.33 -8.80
C THR A 287 12.26 -8.87 -7.46
N HIS A 288 13.58 -8.95 -7.26
CA HIS A 288 14.19 -8.69 -5.97
C HIS A 288 15.23 -7.57 -6.03
N THR A 289 15.24 -6.69 -5.04
CA THR A 289 16.26 -5.66 -4.91
C THR A 289 17.25 -6.02 -3.81
N TYR A 290 18.53 -5.76 -4.04
CA TYR A 290 19.53 -5.82 -2.97
C TYR A 290 19.30 -4.70 -1.95
N PRO A 291 19.78 -4.88 -0.69
CA PRO A 291 19.79 -3.80 0.28
C PRO A 291 20.48 -2.54 -0.26
N LEU A 292 20.03 -1.37 0.20
CA LEU A 292 20.56 -0.05 -0.16
C LEU A 292 20.52 0.26 -1.67
N THR A 293 19.62 -0.39 -2.41
CA THR A 293 19.40 -0.11 -3.83
C THR A 293 18.43 1.05 -3.99
N ARG A 294 18.79 2.07 -4.79
CA ARG A 294 17.86 3.10 -5.25
C ARG A 294 17.28 2.68 -6.61
N LEU A 295 15.96 2.63 -6.72
CA LEU A 295 15.27 2.34 -7.99
C LEU A 295 14.74 3.65 -8.57
N ALA A 296 15.16 3.97 -9.80
CA ALA A 296 14.57 5.07 -10.56
C ALA A 296 13.17 4.68 -11.05
N SER A 297 12.32 5.67 -11.32
CA SER A 297 11.00 5.46 -11.93
C SER A 297 11.11 4.63 -13.21
N GLY A 298 10.22 3.66 -13.39
CA GLY A 298 10.27 2.74 -14.52
C GLY A 298 9.88 1.31 -14.16
N PHE A 299 10.15 0.41 -15.09
CA PHE A 299 9.73 -0.99 -15.03
C PHE A 299 10.95 -1.90 -14.82
N TYR A 300 10.79 -2.87 -13.92
CA TYR A 300 11.79 -3.86 -13.51
C TYR A 300 11.16 -5.25 -13.58
N GLY A 301 11.93 -6.24 -14.02
CA GLY A 301 11.51 -7.63 -14.11
C GLY A 301 10.57 -7.95 -15.27
N PRO A 302 9.89 -9.12 -15.22
CA PRO A 302 9.82 -10.07 -14.10
C PRO A 302 11.08 -10.94 -13.94
N GLY A 303 11.20 -11.62 -12.79
CA GLY A 303 12.21 -12.68 -12.60
C GLY A 303 13.65 -12.20 -12.54
N GLU A 304 13.90 -11.00 -12.01
CA GLU A 304 15.23 -10.39 -11.99
C GLU A 304 15.72 -9.99 -10.59
N ILE A 305 17.03 -9.77 -10.50
CA ILE A 305 17.68 -9.22 -9.31
C ILE A 305 18.27 -7.86 -9.65
N VAL A 306 17.74 -6.81 -9.02
CA VAL A 306 18.21 -5.43 -9.15
C VAL A 306 19.22 -5.15 -8.05
N LYS A 307 20.44 -4.77 -8.43
CA LYS A 307 21.51 -4.41 -7.50
C LYS A 307 22.31 -3.24 -8.03
N ASN A 308 22.84 -2.44 -7.11
CA ASN A 308 23.82 -1.42 -7.48
C ASN A 308 25.03 -2.10 -8.14
N LYS A 309 25.53 -1.51 -9.23
CA LYS A 309 26.83 -1.91 -9.77
C LYS A 309 27.86 -1.66 -8.66
N PRO A 310 28.73 -2.64 -8.32
CA PRO A 310 29.85 -2.34 -7.46
C PRO A 310 30.70 -1.32 -8.21
N GLU A 311 30.75 -0.07 -7.74
CA GLU A 311 31.91 0.75 -8.03
C GLU A 311 33.08 0.03 -7.35
N GLU A 312 34.06 -0.37 -8.17
CA GLU A 312 35.30 -1.07 -7.81
C GLU A 312 35.26 -1.85 -6.49
N SER A 313 34.83 -3.12 -6.54
CA SER A 313 35.04 -4.08 -5.45
C SER A 313 34.60 -3.63 -4.05
N GLY A 314 33.46 -2.96 -3.88
CA GLY A 314 32.85 -2.76 -2.55
C GLY A 314 33.82 -2.15 -1.52
N ALA A 315 34.66 -1.21 -1.94
CA ALA A 315 35.69 -0.62 -1.10
C ALA A 315 35.05 0.23 0.00
N LEU A 316 34.76 -0.38 1.15
CA LEU A 316 34.68 0.34 2.41
C LEU A 316 36.07 0.95 2.65
N ILE A 317 36.22 2.24 2.40
CA ILE A 317 37.42 2.97 2.74
C ILE A 317 37.48 3.04 4.28
N ARG A 318 38.37 2.26 4.87
CA ARG A 318 38.63 2.29 6.32
C ARG A 318 39.75 3.29 6.58
N GLU A 319 39.40 4.48 7.05
CA GLU A 319 40.36 5.50 7.47
C GLU A 319 40.47 5.58 9.00
N ALA A 320 41.65 5.94 9.49
CA ALA A 320 41.85 6.20 10.91
C ALA A 320 41.14 7.50 11.31
N LEU A 321 40.20 7.41 12.27
CA LEU A 321 39.55 8.58 12.86
C LEU A 321 40.60 9.44 13.56
N ARG A 322 40.93 10.61 12.98
CA ARG A 322 41.77 11.59 13.66
C ARG A 322 40.91 12.41 14.62
N PRO A 323 41.31 12.55 15.90
CA PRO A 323 40.55 13.39 16.83
C PRO A 323 40.50 14.84 16.31
N PRO A 324 39.43 15.59 16.64
CA PRO A 324 39.33 17.00 16.28
C PRO A 324 40.57 17.77 16.79
N ARG A 325 41.13 18.62 15.93
CA ARG A 325 42.23 19.53 16.29
C ARG A 325 41.75 20.62 17.23
#